data_AF-A0A7J7FKW7-F1
#
_entry.id   AF-A0A7J7FKW7-F1
#
_cell.length_a   1.000
_cell.length_b   1.000
_cell.length_c   1.000
_cell.angle_alpha   90.00
_cell.angle_beta   90.00
_cell.angle_gamma   90.00
#
_symmetry.space_group_name_H-M   'P 1'
#
loop_
_entity.id
_entity.type
_entity.pdbx_description
1 polymer ?
#
loop_
_entity_poly.entity_id
_entity_poly.type
_entity_poly.pdbx_seq_one_letter_code
_entity_poly.pdbx_strand_id
1 'polypeptide(L)'
;MKPMGLMVMRDVTIAKSEYVPREKVISKVQYFQEDEELFKYCTLSEILKYMECFTGPNIMATHTMLINKPPDSDLHYFSLRPSNNTICAWTAVEHIDQNNGCLVVLPGTHKGYLKVHNYPQGEVGLFRR
;
A
#
# COMPACT_ATOMS: atom_id res chain seq x y z
N MET A 1 5.34 12.15 18.93
CA MET A 1 6.68 11.78 18.42
C MET A 1 6.45 11.04 17.10
N LYS A 2 7.23 11.27 16.03
CA LYS A 2 7.02 10.56 14.75
C LYS A 2 7.48 9.10 14.92
N PRO A 3 6.69 8.08 14.53
CA PRO A 3 7.10 6.68 14.61
C PRO A 3 8.40 6.43 13.84
N MET A 4 9.30 5.61 14.40
CA MET A 4 10.58 5.29 13.79
C MET A 4 10.35 4.51 12.48
N GLY A 5 11.06 4.86 11.40
CA GLY A 5 10.95 4.18 10.11
C GLY A 5 9.75 4.59 9.23
N LEU A 6 8.79 5.36 9.77
CA LEU A 6 7.61 5.82 9.02
C LEU A 6 7.98 6.70 7.82
N MET A 7 7.63 6.23 6.62
CA MET A 7 7.84 6.94 5.37
C MET A 7 6.52 7.57 4.90
N VAL A 8 6.52 8.90 4.73
CA VAL A 8 5.38 9.66 4.24
C VAL A 8 5.71 10.18 2.84
N MET A 9 4.97 9.71 1.84
CA MET A 9 5.08 10.17 0.47
C MET A 9 4.04 11.27 0.22
N ARG A 10 4.47 12.32 -0.47
CA ARG A 10 3.63 13.46 -0.84
C ARG A 10 3.61 13.61 -2.35
N ASP A 11 2.44 13.91 -2.88
CA ASP A 11 2.32 14.26 -4.28
C ASP A 11 2.85 15.68 -4.52
N VAL A 12 3.95 15.78 -5.26
CA VAL A 12 4.63 17.06 -5.56
C VAL A 12 3.83 17.94 -6.51
N THR A 13 2.89 17.38 -7.27
CA THR A 13 2.01 18.14 -8.17
C THR A 13 0.90 18.82 -7.40
N ILE A 14 0.33 18.11 -6.41
CA ILE A 14 -0.72 18.61 -5.51
C ILE A 14 -0.13 19.59 -4.49
N ALA A 15 1.10 19.35 -4.02
CA ALA A 15 1.79 20.22 -3.05
C ALA A 15 2.02 21.66 -3.54
N LYS A 16 1.97 21.91 -4.86
CA LYS A 16 2.12 23.24 -5.46
C LYS A 16 0.81 24.03 -5.55
N SER A 17 -0.34 23.39 -5.30
CA SER A 17 -1.65 24.05 -5.27
C SER A 17 -1.90 24.65 -3.88
N GLU A 18 -2.03 25.97 -3.79
CA GLU A 18 -2.23 26.70 -2.52
C GLU A 18 -3.54 26.35 -1.78
N TYR A 19 -4.46 25.62 -2.42
CA TYR A 19 -5.83 25.39 -1.94
C TYR A 19 -6.11 23.96 -1.43
N VAL A 20 -5.12 23.08 -1.36
CA VAL A 20 -5.33 21.68 -0.98
C VAL A 20 -5.04 21.47 0.51
N PRO A 21 -5.97 20.92 1.31
CA PRO A 21 -5.72 20.55 2.70
C PRO A 21 -4.47 19.69 2.83
N ARG A 22 -3.61 19.98 3.82
CA ARG A 22 -2.29 19.32 4.00
C ARG A 22 -2.35 17.79 4.00
N GLU A 23 -3.44 17.22 4.51
CA GLU A 23 -3.67 15.77 4.55
C GLU A 23 -3.87 15.17 3.15
N LYS A 24 -4.55 15.88 2.25
CA LYS A 24 -4.77 15.45 0.85
C LYS A 24 -3.52 15.48 -0.01
N VAL A 25 -2.44 16.11 0.48
CA VAL A 25 -1.13 16.12 -0.19
C VAL A 25 -0.35 14.83 0.10
N ILE A 26 -0.66 14.13 1.18
CA ILE A 26 -0.04 12.84 1.50
C ILE A 26 -0.72 11.79 0.63
N SER A 27 0.00 11.23 -0.34
CA SER A 27 -0.53 10.19 -1.23
C SER A 27 -0.35 8.79 -0.65
N LYS A 28 0.63 8.61 0.25
CA LYS A 28 0.90 7.31 0.87
C LYS A 28 1.70 7.43 2.16
N VAL A 29 1.43 6.53 3.08
CA VAL A 29 2.26 6.24 4.26
C VAL A 29 2.72 4.79 4.18
N GLN A 30 4.01 4.52 4.44
CA GLN A 30 4.59 3.18 4.50
C GLN A 30 5.35 2.97 5.80
N TYR A 31 5.55 1.70 6.17
CA TYR A 31 6.33 1.27 7.33
C TYR A 31 5.80 1.87 8.64
N PHE A 32 4.48 1.75 8.84
CA PHE A 32 3.78 2.23 10.03
C PHE A 32 3.75 1.22 11.19
N GLN A 33 4.61 0.21 11.20
CA GLN A 33 4.60 -0.82 12.25
C GLN A 33 4.84 -0.29 13.68
N GLU A 34 5.49 0.87 13.81
CA GLU A 34 5.72 1.53 15.10
C GLU A 34 4.61 2.55 15.45
N ASP A 35 3.58 2.69 14.62
CA ASP A 35 2.42 3.54 14.88
C ASP A 35 1.33 2.73 15.59
N GLU A 36 1.05 3.06 16.85
CA GLU A 36 0.13 2.28 17.68
C GLU A 36 -1.29 2.18 17.11
N GLU A 37 -1.78 3.21 16.42
CA GLU A 37 -3.14 3.21 15.89
C GLU A 37 -3.20 2.45 14.56
N LEU A 38 -2.29 2.75 13.64
CA LEU A 38 -2.27 2.09 12.33
C LEU A 38 -1.91 0.60 12.45
N PHE A 39 -1.04 0.23 13.40
CA PHE A 39 -0.64 -1.16 13.59
C PHE A 39 -1.75 -2.04 14.20
N LYS A 40 -2.79 -1.46 14.83
CA LYS A 40 -3.99 -2.22 15.25
C LYS A 40 -4.63 -2.98 14.10
N TYR A 41 -4.55 -2.46 12.87
CA TYR A 41 -5.03 -3.19 11.69
C TYR A 41 -4.29 -4.52 11.49
N CYS A 42 -2.97 -4.54 11.70
CA CYS A 42 -2.16 -5.75 11.56
C CYS A 42 -2.41 -6.78 12.67
N THR A 43 -2.95 -6.36 13.81
CA THR A 43 -3.25 -7.22 14.97
C THR A 43 -4.75 -7.50 15.13
N LEU A 44 -5.59 -7.01 14.21
CA LEU A 44 -7.04 -7.18 14.26
C LEU A 44 -7.41 -8.66 14.07
N SER A 45 -8.18 -9.21 15.01
CA SER A 45 -8.50 -10.65 15.06
C SER A 45 -9.23 -11.14 13.80
N GLU A 46 -10.07 -10.28 13.24
CA GLU A 46 -10.86 -10.50 12.05
C GLU A 46 -9.97 -10.67 10.82
N ILE A 47 -8.86 -9.91 10.74
CA ILE A 47 -7.86 -10.04 9.69
C ILE A 47 -7.01 -11.29 9.93
N LEU A 48 -6.47 -11.44 11.14
CA LEU A 48 -5.57 -12.55 11.49
C LEU A 48 -6.21 -13.93 11.27
N LYS A 49 -7.50 -14.08 11.58
CA LYS A 49 -8.26 -15.30 11.33
C LYS A 49 -8.20 -15.75 9.85
N TYR A 50 -8.33 -14.82 8.91
CA TYR A 50 -8.24 -15.14 7.48
C TYR A 50 -6.80 -15.32 7.04
N MET A 51 -5.86 -14.52 7.56
CA MET A 51 -4.43 -14.65 7.21
C MET A 51 -3.86 -16.01 7.62
N GLU A 52 -4.23 -16.53 8.80
CA GLU A 52 -3.80 -17.83 9.31
C GLU A 52 -4.11 -18.98 8.35
N CYS A 53 -5.22 -18.88 7.61
CA CYS A 53 -5.63 -19.89 6.62
C CYS A 53 -4.63 -20.04 5.46
N PHE A 54 -3.81 -19.01 5.20
CA PHE A 54 -2.82 -19.00 4.12
C PHE A 54 -1.39 -19.14 4.61
N THR A 55 -1.05 -18.50 5.74
CA THR A 55 0.33 -18.46 6.26
C THR A 55 0.62 -19.51 7.33
N GLY A 56 -0.42 -20.14 7.88
CA GLY A 56 -0.33 -20.88 9.14
C GLY A 56 -0.29 -19.96 10.37
N PRO A 57 -0.10 -20.52 11.57
CA PRO A 57 -0.25 -19.81 12.85
C PRO A 57 0.84 -18.75 13.11
N ASN A 58 1.97 -18.82 12.41
CA ASN A 58 3.07 -17.89 12.56
C ASN A 58 2.95 -16.75 11.54
N ILE A 59 2.25 -15.68 11.92
CA ILE A 59 1.95 -14.54 11.06
C ILE A 59 2.97 -13.42 11.31
N MET A 60 3.53 -12.85 10.24
CA MET A 60 4.45 -11.71 10.31
C MET A 60 3.96 -10.59 9.38
N ALA A 61 3.79 -9.38 9.92
CA ALA A 61 3.57 -8.18 9.12
C ALA A 61 4.90 -7.72 8.51
N THR A 62 5.11 -7.98 7.22
CA THR A 62 6.38 -7.69 6.52
C THR A 62 6.42 -6.30 5.87
N HIS A 63 5.26 -5.78 5.50
CA HIS A 63 5.13 -4.45 4.90
C HIS A 63 3.78 -3.85 5.21
N THR A 64 3.76 -2.57 5.57
CA THR A 64 2.56 -1.82 5.95
C THR A 64 2.42 -0.59 5.07
N MET A 65 1.22 -0.35 4.56
CA MET A 65 0.93 0.75 3.65
C MET A 65 -0.49 1.29 3.84
N LEU A 66 -0.61 2.61 3.92
CA LEU A 66 -1.86 3.34 3.81
C LEU A 66 -1.78 4.18 2.54
N ILE A 67 -2.76 4.00 1.65
CA ILE A 67 -2.80 4.63 0.34
C ILE A 67 -3.92 5.67 0.37
N ASN A 68 -3.57 6.92 0.13
CA ASN A 68 -4.52 8.02 -0.01
C ASN A 68 -4.46 8.49 -1.46
N LYS A 69 -5.19 7.78 -2.33
CA LYS A 69 -5.12 7.95 -3.77
C LYS A 69 -5.71 9.32 -4.15
N PRO A 70 -4.99 10.20 -4.88
CA PRO A 70 -5.64 11.32 -5.53
C PRO A 70 -6.61 10.83 -6.62
N PRO A 71 -7.57 11.66 -7.06
CA PRO A 71 -8.33 11.37 -8.27
C PRO A 71 -7.38 11.03 -9.42
N ASP A 72 -7.73 10.02 -10.23
CA ASP A 72 -7.05 9.68 -11.50
C ASP A 72 -5.59 9.17 -11.45
N SER A 73 -5.08 8.67 -10.30
CA SER A 73 -3.66 8.27 -10.17
C SER A 73 -3.41 6.75 -10.16
N ASP A 74 -2.66 6.17 -11.10
CA ASP A 74 -2.27 4.76 -11.03
C ASP A 74 -1.10 4.49 -10.06
N LEU A 75 -1.14 3.32 -9.43
CA LEU A 75 -0.27 2.97 -8.31
C LEU A 75 0.23 1.52 -8.46
N HIS A 76 1.45 1.35 -9.00
CA HIS A 76 2.10 0.05 -9.13
C HIS A 76 2.78 -0.37 -7.82
N TYR A 77 2.40 -1.52 -7.25
CA TYR A 77 3.02 -2.00 -6.02
C TYR A 77 3.41 -3.48 -5.98
N PHE A 78 4.62 -3.63 -5.43
CA PHE A 78 5.20 -4.79 -4.75
C PHE A 78 6.00 -5.80 -5.57
N SER A 79 7.24 -5.99 -5.12
CA SER A 79 8.05 -7.19 -5.33
C SER A 79 8.34 -7.80 -3.97
N LEU A 80 7.46 -8.68 -3.48
CA LEU A 80 7.67 -9.44 -2.25
C LEU A 80 7.96 -10.92 -2.57
N ARG A 81 8.87 -11.53 -1.80
CA ARG A 81 9.36 -12.91 -1.95
C ARG A 81 9.52 -13.54 -0.56
N PRO A 82 9.32 -14.87 -0.39
CA PRO A 82 8.78 -15.82 -1.37
C PRO A 82 7.27 -15.65 -1.57
N SER A 83 6.82 -15.71 -2.82
CA SER A 83 5.43 -15.42 -3.21
C SER A 83 4.41 -16.39 -2.64
N ASN A 84 4.82 -17.62 -2.34
CA ASN A 84 3.89 -18.71 -2.03
C ASN A 84 3.40 -18.72 -0.57
N ASN A 85 3.99 -17.89 0.29
CA ASN A 85 3.56 -17.74 1.68
C ASN A 85 3.41 -16.26 2.07
N THR A 86 3.26 -15.39 1.07
CA THR A 86 3.00 -13.96 1.26
C THR A 86 1.59 -13.67 0.83
N ILE A 87 0.80 -13.09 1.73
CA ILE A 87 -0.57 -12.64 1.46
C ILE A 87 -0.68 -11.14 1.74
N CYS A 88 -1.55 -10.46 1.00
CA CYS A 88 -1.88 -9.06 1.24
C CYS A 88 -3.32 -8.97 1.76
N ALA A 89 -3.49 -8.26 2.88
CA ALA A 89 -4.81 -7.83 3.36
C ALA A 89 -5.01 -6.37 2.96
N TRP A 90 -6.00 -6.10 2.10
CA TRP A 90 -6.33 -4.75 1.64
C TRP A 90 -7.77 -4.42 2.01
N THR A 91 -7.95 -3.35 2.78
CA THR A 91 -9.27 -2.90 3.27
C THR A 91 -9.52 -1.47 2.79
N ALA A 92 -10.67 -1.25 2.16
CA ALA A 92 -11.12 0.08 1.81
C ALA A 92 -11.55 0.83 3.07
N VAL A 93 -10.97 2.01 3.30
CA VAL A 93 -11.33 2.89 4.43
C VAL A 93 -12.54 3.77 4.08
N GLU A 94 -12.79 3.97 2.79
CA GLU A 94 -13.95 4.68 2.25
C GLU A 94 -14.62 3.84 1.14
N HIS A 95 -15.70 4.37 0.55
CA HIS A 95 -16.33 3.72 -0.58
C HIS A 95 -15.41 3.75 -1.80
N ILE A 96 -15.10 2.59 -2.37
CA ILE A 96 -14.21 2.46 -3.53
C ILE A 96 -14.96 1.74 -4.66
N ASP A 97 -14.99 2.36 -5.83
CA ASP A 97 -15.63 1.88 -7.06
C ASP A 97 -14.72 2.11 -8.28
N GLN A 98 -15.26 1.87 -9.49
CA GLN A 98 -14.49 2.08 -10.72
C GLN A 98 -14.17 3.55 -10.98
N ASN A 99 -14.99 4.48 -10.50
CA ASN A 99 -14.87 5.91 -10.76
C ASN A 99 -13.77 6.55 -9.91
N ASN A 100 -13.53 6.06 -8.70
CA ASN A 100 -12.40 6.49 -7.86
C ASN A 100 -11.20 5.52 -7.91
N GLY A 101 -11.29 4.53 -8.80
CA GLY A 101 -10.19 3.66 -9.22
C GLY A 101 -9.85 2.58 -8.21
N CYS A 102 -10.81 1.67 -8.03
CA CYS A 102 -10.69 0.39 -7.34
C CYS A 102 -9.55 -0.49 -7.88
N LEU A 103 -9.12 -1.46 -7.07
CA LEU A 103 -8.18 -2.48 -7.50
C LEU A 103 -8.75 -3.30 -8.66
N VAL A 104 -7.94 -3.49 -9.71
CA VAL A 104 -8.24 -4.39 -10.82
C VAL A 104 -7.35 -5.61 -10.70
N VAL A 105 -7.95 -6.79 -10.84
CA VAL A 105 -7.23 -8.07 -10.79
C VAL A 105 -7.47 -8.86 -12.07
N LEU A 106 -6.45 -9.60 -12.50
CA LEU A 106 -6.57 -10.59 -13.56
C LEU A 106 -6.61 -11.99 -12.93
N PRO A 107 -7.78 -12.65 -12.84
CA PRO A 107 -7.90 -13.94 -12.16
C PRO A 107 -6.94 -15.00 -12.72
N GLY A 108 -6.42 -15.85 -11.83
CA GLY A 108 -5.50 -16.94 -12.20
C GLY A 108 -4.04 -16.55 -12.40
N THR A 109 -3.73 -15.26 -12.54
CA THR A 109 -2.34 -14.79 -12.78
C THR A 109 -1.37 -15.07 -11.63
N HIS A 110 -1.87 -15.25 -10.39
CA HIS A 110 -1.07 -15.66 -9.22
C HIS A 110 -0.40 -17.04 -9.37
N LYS A 111 -0.85 -17.88 -10.32
CA LYS A 111 -0.26 -19.20 -10.61
C LYS A 111 0.90 -19.12 -11.62
N GLY A 112 1.10 -17.96 -12.23
CA GLY A 112 2.15 -17.73 -13.22
C GLY A 112 3.52 -17.48 -12.57
N TYR A 113 4.51 -17.21 -13.42
CA TYR A 113 5.83 -16.78 -12.99
C TYR A 113 5.89 -15.25 -12.84
N LEU A 114 6.84 -14.76 -12.05
CA LEU A 114 7.08 -13.32 -11.93
C LEU A 114 7.46 -12.73 -13.30
N LYS A 115 6.68 -11.76 -13.78
CA LYS A 115 6.99 -10.99 -14.97
C LYS A 115 8.04 -9.92 -14.67
N VAL A 116 8.81 -9.54 -15.69
CA VAL A 116 9.71 -8.38 -15.59
C VAL A 116 8.84 -7.12 -15.54
N HIS A 117 9.06 -6.27 -14.54
CA HIS A 117 8.38 -5.00 -14.39
C HIS A 117 9.39 -3.87 -14.62
N ASN A 118 8.99 -2.85 -15.35
CA ASN A 118 9.75 -1.61 -15.53
C ASN A 118 8.83 -0.43 -15.19
N TYR A 119 9.40 0.63 -14.64
CA TYR A 119 8.69 1.91 -14.57
C TYR A 119 8.60 2.53 -15.97
N PRO A 120 7.53 3.29 -16.27
CA PRO A 120 7.47 4.09 -17.47
C PRO A 120 8.69 5.01 -17.57
N GLN A 121 9.25 5.18 -18.78
CA GLN A 121 10.32 6.14 -19.00
C GLN A 121 9.81 7.55 -18.72
N GLY A 122 10.38 8.21 -17.71
CA GLY A 122 10.03 9.59 -17.33
C GLY A 122 9.35 9.73 -15.96
N GLU A 123 8.85 8.63 -15.37
CA GLU A 123 8.19 8.63 -14.04
C GLU A 123 9.13 8.19 -12.91
N VAL A 124 10.39 8.62 -12.96
CA VAL A 124 11.32 8.43 -11.83
C VAL A 124 11.11 9.59 -10.87
N GLY A 125 10.15 9.42 -9.95
CA GLY A 125 10.08 10.24 -8.75
C GLY A 125 11.43 10.18 -8.03
N LEU A 126 12.06 11.34 -7.88
CA LEU A 126 13.37 11.52 -7.24
C LEU A 126 13.40 10.86 -5.85
N PHE A 127 13.98 9.67 -5.75
CA PHE A 127 14.51 9.14 -4.50
C PHE A 127 16.03 9.26 -4.54
N ARG A 128 16.54 10.47 -4.26
CA ARG A 128 17.91 10.61 -3.77
C ARG A 128 17.90 10.26 -2.28
N ARG A 129 18.85 9.40 -1.92
CA ARG A 129 19.14 8.90 -0.58
C ARG A 129 19.30 10.02 0.45
#